data_AF-A0A947J968-F1
#
_entry.id   AF-A0A947J968-F1
#
_cell.length_a   1.000
_cell.length_b   1.000
_cell.length_c   1.000
_cell.angle_alpha   90.00
_cell.angle_beta   90.00
_cell.angle_gamma   90.00
#
_symmetry.space_group_name_H-M   'P 1'
#
loop_
_entity.id
_entity.type
_entity.pdbx_description
1 polymer ?
#
loop_
_entity_poly.entity_id
_entity_poly.type
_entity_poly.pdbx_seq_one_letter_code
_entity_poly.pdbx_strand_id
1 'polypeptide(L)'
;MDCMMSPFLKAYDVFLLDIDGVLVRGAQPIPNASAAVAELSSAGQVLLLTNNSTRSRAQHAARLRHLGFPVVPDQVLSSSYLAARYLLDECGPLSLWVVGEQGLRDELSVAGHSLASSPERAAALVVGMDRAIDTTGLRPHSTLSARGRDPSRQTRTEPSQSPVPCFPAPAQWSERSAAWASPLTS
;
A
#
# COMPACT_ATOMS: atom_id res chain seq x y z
N MET A 1 -20.33 6.92 35.43
CA MET A 1 -20.76 5.78 34.61
C MET A 1 -19.48 5.09 34.17
N ASP A 2 -19.00 4.14 34.98
CA ASP A 2 -17.82 3.36 34.65
C ASP A 2 -18.20 2.35 33.58
N CYS A 3 -17.70 2.57 32.37
CA CYS A 3 -17.97 1.73 31.22
C CYS A 3 -17.34 0.34 31.44
N MET A 4 -18.16 -0.71 31.45
CA MET A 4 -17.72 -2.11 31.51
C MET A 4 -16.76 -2.52 30.37
N MET A 5 -16.49 -1.64 29.38
CA MET A 5 -15.52 -1.88 28.31
C MET A 5 -14.06 -1.74 28.77
N SER A 6 -13.76 -0.98 29.83
CA SER A 6 -12.38 -0.70 30.27
C SER A 6 -11.54 -1.95 30.59
N PRO A 7 -12.05 -2.98 31.30
CA PRO A 7 -11.26 -4.19 31.59
C PRO A 7 -11.01 -5.06 30.36
N PHE A 8 -12.00 -5.15 29.46
CA PHE A 8 -11.88 -5.94 28.23
C PHE A 8 -10.87 -5.33 27.26
N LEU A 9 -10.93 -4.01 27.06
CA LEU A 9 -10.00 -3.32 26.15
C LEU A 9 -8.56 -3.36 26.68
N LYS A 10 -8.36 -3.24 28.00
CA LYS A 10 -7.04 -3.34 28.64
C LYS A 10 -6.39 -4.72 28.54
N ALA A 11 -7.12 -5.74 28.07
CA ALA A 11 -6.55 -7.06 27.83
C ALA A 11 -5.73 -7.13 26.52
N TYR A 12 -5.75 -6.08 25.70
CA TYR A 12 -5.08 -6.02 24.41
C TYR A 12 -4.14 -4.82 24.33
N ASP A 13 -2.90 -5.06 23.91
CA ASP A 13 -1.89 -4.00 23.75
C ASP A 13 -2.04 -3.25 22.42
N VAL A 14 -2.58 -3.92 21.40
CA VAL A 14 -2.66 -3.40 20.02
C VAL A 14 -4.03 -3.71 19.40
N PHE A 15 -4.61 -2.70 18.76
CA PHE A 15 -5.84 -2.78 17.99
C PHE A 15 -5.54 -2.54 16.51
N LEU A 16 -5.84 -3.53 15.67
CA LEU A 16 -5.80 -3.38 14.21
C LEU A 16 -7.21 -3.16 13.69
N LEU A 17 -7.45 -2.00 13.06
CA LEU A 17 -8.75 -1.62 12.54
C LEU A 17 -8.69 -1.48 11.03
N ASP A 18 -9.65 -2.08 10.33
CA ASP A 18 -9.87 -1.76 8.92
C ASP A 18 -10.38 -0.31 8.76
N ILE A 19 -10.25 0.26 7.56
CA ILE A 19 -10.70 1.62 7.25
C ILE A 19 -12.06 1.63 6.56
N ASP A 20 -12.16 1.05 5.36
CA ASP A 20 -13.33 1.17 4.50
C ASP A 20 -14.41 0.17 4.92
N GLY A 21 -15.50 0.65 5.51
CA GLY A 21 -16.59 -0.18 6.06
C GLY A 21 -16.56 -0.29 7.59
N VAL A 22 -15.47 0.13 8.23
CA VAL A 22 -15.30 0.13 9.69
C VAL A 22 -15.22 1.55 10.26
N LEU A 23 -14.33 2.39 9.72
CA LEU A 23 -14.23 3.80 10.12
C LEU A 23 -15.02 4.71 9.21
N VAL A 24 -15.07 4.41 7.92
CA VAL A 24 -15.69 5.26 6.90
C VAL A 24 -16.57 4.45 5.95
N ARG A 25 -17.61 5.08 5.40
CA ARG A 25 -18.40 4.55 4.29
C ARG A 25 -18.35 5.56 3.14
N GLY A 26 -17.54 5.26 2.12
CA GLY A 26 -17.27 6.21 1.05
C GLY A 26 -16.62 7.49 1.59
N ALA A 27 -17.25 8.65 1.38
CA ALA A 27 -16.72 9.93 1.86
C ALA A 27 -17.11 10.28 3.30
N GLN A 28 -17.96 9.48 3.96
CA GLN A 28 -18.54 9.81 5.25
C GLN A 28 -17.96 8.96 6.39
N PRO A 29 -17.78 9.52 7.60
CA PRO A 29 -17.41 8.73 8.76
C PRO A 29 -18.58 7.86 9.20
N ILE A 30 -18.28 6.67 9.73
CA ILE A 30 -19.28 5.85 10.42
C ILE A 30 -19.59 6.52 11.78
N PRO A 31 -20.87 6.64 12.19
CA PRO A 31 -21.24 7.27 13.45
C PRO A 31 -20.48 6.69 14.64
N ASN A 32 -20.00 7.56 15.52
CA ASN A 32 -19.21 7.24 16.72
C ASN A 32 -17.85 6.55 16.49
N ALA A 33 -17.45 6.28 15.24
CA ALA A 33 -16.19 5.59 14.96
C ALA A 33 -14.95 6.37 15.44
N SER A 34 -14.94 7.70 15.28
CA SER A 34 -13.82 8.52 15.79
C SER A 34 -13.72 8.48 17.32
N ALA A 35 -14.86 8.56 18.02
CA ALA A 35 -14.88 8.44 19.48
C ALA A 35 -14.39 7.07 19.95
N ALA A 36 -14.80 5.99 19.26
CA ALA A 36 -14.31 4.65 19.54
C ALA A 36 -12.79 4.52 19.31
N VAL A 37 -12.25 5.09 18.23
CA VAL A 37 -10.79 5.11 17.98
C VAL A 37 -10.05 5.85 19.09
N ALA A 38 -10.60 6.96 19.60
CA ALA A 38 -10.01 7.70 20.71
C ALA A 38 -10.03 6.88 22.02
N GLU A 39 -11.12 6.17 22.31
CA GLU A 39 -11.21 5.28 23.47
C GLU A 39 -10.20 4.13 23.37
N LEU A 40 -10.10 3.47 22.21
CA LEU A 40 -9.11 2.42 21.96
C LEU A 40 -7.67 2.94 22.11
N SER A 41 -7.39 4.13 21.61
CA SER A 41 -6.07 4.78 21.73
C SER A 41 -5.70 5.10 23.18
N SER A 42 -6.68 5.21 24.08
CA SER A 42 -6.44 5.38 25.52
C SER A 42 -6.14 4.06 26.24
N ALA A 43 -6.48 2.93 25.62
CA ALA A 43 -6.30 1.59 26.18
C ALA A 43 -5.07 0.85 25.60
N GLY A 44 -4.66 1.17 24.36
CA GLY A 44 -3.55 0.52 23.68
C GLY A 44 -3.20 1.21 22.36
N GLN A 45 -2.26 0.63 21.61
CA GLN A 45 -1.83 1.16 20.32
C GLN A 45 -2.87 0.87 19.24
N VAL A 46 -3.26 1.89 18.48
CA VAL A 46 -4.16 1.72 17.32
C VAL A 46 -3.36 1.79 16.02
N LEU A 47 -3.50 0.75 15.20
CA LEU A 47 -3.00 0.67 13.84
C LEU A 47 -4.18 0.47 12.87
N LEU A 48 -4.13 1.15 11.74
CA LEU A 48 -5.14 1.08 10.69
C LEU A 48 -4.62 0.23 9.54
N LEU A 49 -5.37 -0.79 9.16
CA LEU A 49 -5.04 -1.67 8.06
C LEU A 49 -5.95 -1.37 6.86
N THR A 50 -5.41 -1.34 5.65
CA THR A 50 -6.26 -1.24 4.45
C THR A 50 -5.62 -1.91 3.24
N ASN A 51 -6.42 -2.61 2.45
CA ASN A 51 -5.99 -3.16 1.16
C ASN A 51 -6.03 -2.11 0.03
N ASN A 52 -6.48 -0.89 0.31
CA ASN A 52 -6.62 0.17 -0.68
C ASN A 52 -5.26 0.78 -1.04
N SER A 53 -4.73 0.38 -2.20
CA SER A 53 -3.45 0.84 -2.75
C SER A 53 -3.54 2.16 -3.54
N THR A 54 -4.72 2.78 -3.64
CA THR A 54 -4.88 4.03 -4.40
C THR A 54 -4.26 5.24 -3.70
N ARG A 55 -4.09 5.17 -2.38
CA ARG A 55 -3.61 6.24 -1.51
C ARG A 55 -2.36 5.84 -0.74
N SER A 56 -1.49 6.81 -0.51
CA SER A 56 -0.38 6.69 0.43
C SER A 56 -0.88 6.75 1.87
N ARG A 57 -0.06 6.34 2.83
CA ARG A 57 -0.32 6.47 4.27
C ARG A 57 -0.59 7.92 4.66
N ALA A 58 0.19 8.85 4.09
CA ALA A 58 0.00 10.28 4.28
C ALA A 58 -1.39 10.75 3.79
N GLN A 59 -1.82 10.28 2.61
CA GLN A 59 -3.12 10.61 2.05
C GLN A 59 -4.28 9.99 2.85
N HIS A 60 -4.14 8.74 3.31
CA HIS A 60 -5.12 8.09 4.19
C HIS A 60 -5.27 8.83 5.53
N ALA A 61 -4.16 9.14 6.19
CA ALA A 61 -4.17 9.89 7.46
C ALA A 61 -4.73 11.31 7.28
N ALA A 62 -4.39 12.01 6.19
CA ALA A 62 -4.97 13.32 5.88
C ALA A 62 -6.49 13.24 5.68
N ARG A 63 -6.97 12.25 4.93
CA ARG A 63 -8.42 11.99 4.73
C ARG A 63 -9.12 11.72 6.05
N LEU A 64 -8.58 10.82 6.87
CA LEU A 64 -9.19 10.46 8.15
C LEU A 64 -9.18 11.62 9.15
N ARG A 65 -8.12 12.42 9.20
CA ARG A 65 -8.08 13.64 10.01
C ARG A 65 -9.14 14.65 9.59
N HIS A 66 -9.37 14.82 8.29
CA HIS A 66 -10.46 15.68 7.80
C HIS A 66 -11.85 15.20 8.25
N LEU A 67 -12.01 13.89 8.47
CA LEU A 67 -13.23 13.27 9.00
C LEU A 67 -13.28 13.20 10.53
N GLY A 68 -12.33 13.86 11.22
CA GLY A 68 -12.30 13.98 12.67
C GLY A 68 -11.62 12.83 13.40
N PHE A 69 -10.88 11.95 12.71
CA PHE A 69 -10.11 10.88 13.36
C PHE A 69 -8.70 11.37 13.74
N PRO A 70 -8.23 11.12 14.98
CA PRO A 70 -6.91 11.56 15.45
C PRO A 70 -5.78 10.61 14.98
N VAL A 71 -5.56 10.52 13.68
CA VAL A 71 -4.66 9.51 13.08
C VAL A 71 -3.44 10.16 12.42
N VAL A 72 -2.26 9.57 12.60
CA VAL A 72 -1.01 9.95 11.92
C VAL A 72 -0.61 8.92 10.85
N PRO A 73 0.21 9.29 9.84
CA PRO A 73 0.60 8.37 8.76
C PRO A 73 1.23 7.05 9.24
N ASP A 74 2.00 7.08 10.32
CA ASP A 74 2.70 5.89 10.84
C ASP A 74 1.75 4.83 11.42
N GLN A 75 0.52 5.23 11.74
CA GLN A 75 -0.51 4.29 12.16
C GLN A 75 -1.15 3.57 10.98
N VAL A 76 -0.92 3.99 9.73
CA VAL A 76 -1.57 3.42 8.55
C VAL A 76 -0.68 2.34 7.92
N LEU A 77 -1.20 1.12 7.86
CA LEU A 77 -0.63 -0.03 7.17
C LEU A 77 -1.44 -0.29 5.89
N SER A 78 -1.17 0.48 4.83
CA SER A 78 -1.79 0.26 3.52
C SER A 78 -1.07 -0.84 2.74
N SER A 79 -1.78 -1.51 1.83
CA SER A 79 -1.18 -2.47 0.89
C SER A 79 -0.06 -1.86 0.05
N SER A 80 -0.17 -0.58 -0.32
CA SER A 80 0.89 0.16 -1.02
C SER A 80 2.18 0.28 -0.19
N TYR A 81 2.05 0.65 1.08
CA TYR A 81 3.17 0.75 2.01
C TYR A 81 3.82 -0.61 2.28
N LEU A 82 2.99 -1.61 2.60
CA LEU A 82 3.48 -2.96 2.91
C LEU A 82 4.19 -3.59 1.72
N ALA A 83 3.68 -3.40 0.50
CA ALA A 83 4.34 -3.86 -0.71
C ALA A 83 5.70 -3.16 -0.93
N ALA A 84 5.76 -1.83 -0.74
CA ALA A 84 7.00 -1.08 -0.87
C ALA A 84 8.06 -1.52 0.14
N ARG A 85 7.68 -1.67 1.42
CA ARG A 85 8.57 -2.17 2.48
C ARG A 85 9.03 -3.60 2.20
N TYR A 86 8.11 -4.47 1.81
CA TYR A 86 8.43 -5.86 1.49
C TYR A 86 9.46 -5.97 0.35
N LEU A 87 9.28 -5.22 -0.74
CA LEU A 87 10.22 -5.21 -1.85
C LEU A 87 11.59 -4.70 -1.42
N LEU A 88 11.63 -3.65 -0.60
CA LEU A 88 12.89 -3.12 -0.06
C LEU A 88 13.60 -4.16 0.82
N ASP A 89 12.87 -4.82 1.72
CA ASP A 89 13.46 -5.76 2.68
C ASP A 89 13.97 -7.04 1.99
N GLU A 90 13.28 -7.53 0.95
CA GLU A 90 13.66 -8.76 0.24
C GLU A 90 14.63 -8.53 -0.94
N CYS A 91 14.53 -7.38 -1.62
CA CYS A 91 15.22 -7.13 -2.88
C CYS A 91 16.19 -5.95 -2.83
N GLY A 92 16.13 -5.12 -1.78
CA GLY A 92 16.73 -3.80 -1.77
C GLY A 92 16.02 -2.81 -2.70
N PRO A 93 16.59 -1.61 -2.90
CA PRO A 93 16.05 -0.62 -3.83
C PRO A 93 15.98 -1.17 -5.26
N LEU A 94 14.85 -0.91 -5.94
CA LEU A 94 14.57 -1.42 -7.29
C LEU A 94 14.12 -0.30 -8.23
N SER A 95 14.34 -0.48 -9.54
CA SER A 95 13.69 0.29 -10.60
C SER A 95 12.39 -0.42 -10.99
N LEU A 96 11.23 0.19 -10.77
CA LEU A 96 9.93 -0.47 -10.84
C LEU A 96 9.04 0.09 -11.96
N TRP A 97 8.44 -0.78 -12.75
CA TRP A 97 7.31 -0.42 -13.60
C TRP A 97 6.03 -0.50 -12.77
N VAL A 98 5.24 0.56 -12.74
CA VAL A 98 4.08 0.64 -11.82
C VAL A 98 2.79 0.86 -12.60
N VAL A 99 1.83 -0.04 -12.39
CA VAL A 99 0.43 0.11 -12.75
C VAL A 99 -0.35 0.36 -11.46
N GLY A 100 -0.98 1.52 -11.34
CA GLY A 100 -1.57 1.97 -10.07
C GLY A 100 -1.56 3.48 -9.93
N GLU A 101 -2.43 3.95 -9.05
CA GLU A 101 -2.60 5.37 -8.74
C GLU A 101 -1.40 5.97 -7.98
N GLN A 102 -1.42 7.30 -7.83
CA GLN A 102 -0.33 8.07 -7.26
C GLN A 102 0.07 7.60 -5.85
N GLY A 103 -0.89 7.19 -5.02
CA GLY A 103 -0.60 6.73 -3.66
C GLY A 103 0.35 5.53 -3.60
N LEU A 104 0.24 4.59 -4.55
CA LEU A 104 1.19 3.48 -4.66
C LEU A 104 2.59 3.97 -5.07
N ARG A 105 2.66 4.87 -6.05
CA ARG A 105 3.91 5.44 -6.56
C ARG A 105 4.66 6.22 -5.47
N ASP A 106 3.91 6.94 -4.65
CA ASP A 106 4.42 7.71 -3.52
C ASP A 106 5.07 6.77 -2.49
N GLU A 107 4.38 5.71 -2.05
CA GLU A 107 4.92 4.76 -1.06
C GLU A 107 6.17 4.03 -1.58
N LEU A 108 6.17 3.61 -2.85
CA LEU A 108 7.34 3.00 -3.48
C LEU A 108 8.55 3.95 -3.48
N SER A 109 8.32 5.22 -3.80
CA SER A 109 9.38 6.25 -3.83
C SER A 109 9.88 6.58 -2.43
N VAL A 110 8.98 6.70 -1.44
CA VAL A 110 9.32 6.93 -0.02
C VAL A 110 10.16 5.79 0.54
N ALA A 111 9.87 4.54 0.14
CA ALA A 111 10.68 3.38 0.53
C ALA A 111 12.06 3.33 -0.15
N GLY A 112 12.32 4.18 -1.16
CA GLY A 112 13.61 4.25 -1.85
C GLY A 112 13.65 3.53 -3.19
N HIS A 113 12.53 3.03 -3.71
CA HIS A 113 12.47 2.52 -5.08
C HIS A 113 12.43 3.67 -6.09
N SER A 114 12.98 3.43 -7.27
CA SER A 114 12.86 4.35 -8.41
C SER A 114 11.75 3.89 -9.35
N LEU A 115 11.07 4.82 -10.00
CA LEU A 115 10.05 4.50 -11.01
C LEU A 115 10.69 4.44 -12.40
N ALA A 116 10.61 3.29 -13.04
CA ALA A 116 11.17 3.05 -14.36
C ALA A 116 10.45 3.90 -15.42
N SER A 117 11.20 4.49 -16.34
CA SER A 117 10.65 5.28 -17.46
C SER A 117 9.98 4.41 -18.54
N SER A 118 10.28 3.11 -18.58
CA SER A 118 9.68 2.14 -19.50
C SER A 118 9.76 0.72 -18.91
N PRO A 119 8.91 -0.22 -19.38
CA PRO A 119 8.91 -1.60 -18.88
C PRO A 119 10.25 -2.32 -19.02
N GLU A 120 10.99 -2.07 -20.09
CA GLU A 120 12.26 -2.73 -20.41
C GLU A 120 13.40 -2.31 -19.46
N ARG A 121 13.22 -1.17 -18.77
CA ARG A 121 14.18 -0.63 -17.78
C ARG A 121 13.80 -0.98 -16.34
N ALA A 122 12.73 -1.72 -16.14
CA ALA A 122 12.25 -2.12 -14.83
C ALA A 122 12.85 -3.47 -14.43
N ALA A 123 13.23 -3.59 -13.16
CA ALA A 123 13.57 -4.85 -12.53
C ALA A 123 12.33 -5.67 -12.17
N ALA A 124 11.20 -5.01 -11.92
CA ALA A 124 9.93 -5.66 -11.61
C ALA A 124 8.72 -4.79 -11.99
N LEU A 125 7.56 -5.44 -12.13
CA LEU A 125 6.26 -4.79 -12.26
C LEU A 125 5.52 -4.84 -10.92
N VAL A 126 5.01 -3.70 -10.46
CA VAL A 126 4.10 -3.61 -9.31
C VAL A 126 2.72 -3.19 -9.81
N VAL A 127 1.71 -3.99 -9.45
CA VAL A 127 0.32 -3.74 -9.84
C VAL A 127 -0.51 -3.46 -8.59
N GLY A 128 -1.11 -2.28 -8.56
CA GLY A 128 -2.15 -1.91 -7.60
C GLY A 128 -3.44 -1.51 -8.33
N MET A 129 -4.38 -0.98 -7.56
CA MET A 129 -5.62 -0.49 -8.12
C MET A 129 -5.36 0.77 -8.95
N ASP A 130 -5.89 0.77 -10.17
CA ASP A 130 -5.87 1.89 -11.09
C ASP A 130 -7.29 2.07 -11.66
N ARG A 131 -8.04 3.05 -11.16
CA ARG A 131 -9.42 3.28 -11.60
C ARG A 131 -9.51 3.86 -13.01
N ALA A 132 -8.40 4.29 -13.58
CA ALA A 132 -8.32 4.81 -14.94
C ALA A 132 -7.80 3.76 -15.93
N ILE A 133 -7.64 2.49 -15.51
CA ILE A 133 -7.14 1.46 -16.40
C ILE A 133 -8.17 1.17 -17.51
N ASP A 134 -7.75 1.42 -18.75
CA ASP A 134 -8.51 1.01 -19.92
C ASP A 134 -8.18 -0.46 -20.22
N THR A 135 -9.22 -1.29 -20.26
CA THR A 135 -9.12 -2.74 -20.48
C THR A 135 -8.75 -3.10 -21.91
N THR A 136 -8.72 -2.14 -22.85
CA THR A 136 -8.34 -2.39 -24.25
C THR A 136 -6.83 -2.56 -24.48
N GLY A 137 -6.04 -2.50 -23.41
CA GLY A 137 -4.67 -3.02 -23.38
C GLY A 137 -3.98 -2.45 -22.17
N LEU A 138 -3.52 -3.29 -21.25
CA LEU A 138 -2.77 -2.96 -20.03
C LEU A 138 -1.66 -1.92 -20.30
N ARG A 139 -2.05 -0.64 -20.34
CA ARG A 139 -1.19 0.50 -20.62
C ARG A 139 -1.38 1.47 -19.47
N PRO A 140 -0.42 1.57 -18.54
CA PRO A 140 -0.49 2.58 -17.50
C PRO A 140 -0.45 4.00 -18.10
N HIS A 141 -1.09 4.94 -17.42
CA HIS A 141 -1.25 6.35 -17.83
C HIS A 141 0.07 7.05 -18.22
N SER A 142 1.22 6.63 -17.67
CA SER A 142 2.54 7.18 -17.99
C SER A 142 2.97 7.00 -19.45
N THR A 143 2.28 6.14 -20.22
CA THR A 143 2.60 5.87 -21.62
C THR A 143 1.86 6.77 -22.63
N LEU A 144 0.84 7.53 -22.19
CA LEU A 144 0.01 8.35 -23.09
C LEU A 144 0.67 9.67 -23.54
N SER A 145 1.72 10.13 -22.86
CA SER A 145 2.39 11.40 -23.21
C SER A 145 3.60 11.24 -24.15
N ALA A 146 4.02 10.00 -24.43
CA ALA A 146 5.21 9.75 -25.25
C ALA A 146 4.87 9.00 -26.55
N ARG A 147 4.80 9.80 -27.63
CA ARG A 147 5.02 9.47 -29.06
C ARG A 147 3.79 9.13 -29.92
N GLY A 148 3.55 10.01 -30.90
CA GLY A 148 3.15 9.58 -32.24
C GLY A 148 4.19 8.61 -32.81
N ARG A 149 3.73 7.50 -33.39
CA ARG A 149 4.56 6.37 -33.80
C ARG A 149 4.61 6.28 -35.33
N ASP A 150 5.82 6.39 -35.89
CA ASP A 150 6.17 5.91 -37.23
C ASP A 150 6.26 4.37 -37.21
N PRO A 151 5.54 3.63 -38.06
CA PRO A 151 5.42 2.17 -37.99
C PRO A 151 6.57 1.35 -38.62
N SER A 152 7.69 1.95 -39.04
CA SER A 152 8.64 1.27 -39.95
C SER A 152 9.93 0.66 -39.34
N ARG A 153 10.10 0.52 -38.02
CA ARG A 153 11.30 -0.14 -37.44
C ARG A 153 10.98 -1.25 -36.45
N GLN A 154 10.85 -2.49 -36.95
CA GLN A 154 11.03 -3.70 -36.15
C GLN A 154 12.49 -4.15 -36.30
N THR A 155 13.31 -3.96 -35.27
CA THR A 155 14.54 -4.74 -35.10
C THR A 155 14.28 -5.71 -33.95
N ARG A 156 14.30 -7.00 -34.29
CA ARG A 156 14.12 -8.12 -33.36
C ARG A 156 15.45 -8.31 -32.62
N THR A 157 15.53 -7.90 -31.37
CA THR A 157 16.56 -8.35 -30.43
C THR A 157 15.94 -9.42 -29.54
N GLU A 158 16.57 -10.60 -29.53
CA GLU A 158 16.25 -11.74 -28.65
C GLU A 158 16.14 -11.29 -27.17
N PRO A 159 15.20 -11.82 -26.39
CA PRO A 159 15.09 -11.46 -24.98
C PRO A 159 16.25 -12.09 -24.21
N SER A 160 17.13 -11.26 -23.64
CA SER A 160 18.07 -11.71 -22.62
C SER A 160 17.28 -12.25 -21.44
N GLN A 161 17.47 -13.52 -21.10
CA GLN A 161 16.96 -14.16 -19.90
C GLN A 161 17.53 -13.41 -18.68
N SER A 162 16.74 -12.48 -18.12
CA SER A 162 17.04 -11.87 -16.82
C SER A 162 16.21 -12.62 -15.78
N PRO A 163 16.83 -13.43 -14.89
CA PRO A 163 16.08 -14.05 -13.82
C PRO A 163 15.71 -12.94 -12.84
N VAL A 164 14.42 -12.73 -12.55
CA VAL A 164 14.04 -11.86 -11.43
C VAL A 164 14.10 -12.73 -10.17
N PRO A 165 15.22 -12.75 -9.41
CA PRO A 165 15.50 -13.81 -8.43
C PRO A 165 14.77 -13.59 -7.11
N CYS A 166 14.01 -12.50 -6.97
CA CYS A 166 13.58 -12.00 -5.67
C CYS A 166 12.12 -12.30 -5.33
N PHE A 167 11.33 -12.88 -6.24
CA PHE A 167 9.95 -13.25 -5.92
C PHE A 167 9.86 -14.74 -5.57
N PRO A 168 9.49 -15.08 -4.32
CA PRO A 168 9.20 -16.47 -3.98
C PRO A 168 7.95 -16.94 -4.73
N ALA A 169 7.91 -18.22 -5.07
CA ALA A 169 6.77 -18.81 -5.76
C ALA A 169 5.48 -18.61 -4.93
N PRO A 170 4.29 -18.46 -5.53
CA PRO A 170 3.03 -18.18 -4.80
C PRO A 170 2.76 -19.09 -3.59
N ALA A 171 3.22 -20.34 -3.63
CA ALA A 171 3.10 -21.31 -2.53
C ALA A 171 3.90 -20.94 -1.26
N GLN A 172 4.91 -20.07 -1.37
CA GLN A 172 5.80 -19.67 -0.28
C GLN A 172 5.29 -18.43 0.48
N TRP A 173 4.17 -17.83 0.06
CA TRP A 173 3.61 -16.61 0.66
C TRP A 173 2.97 -16.86 2.04
N SER A 174 2.44 -18.06 2.28
CA SER A 174 1.86 -18.46 3.57
C SER A 174 2.90 -18.71 4.66
N GLU A 175 4.12 -19.11 4.28
CA GLU A 175 5.20 -19.43 5.23
C GLU A 175 5.91 -18.17 5.73
N ARG A 176 5.99 -17.12 4.90
CA ARG A 176 6.70 -15.87 5.23
C ARG A 176 5.85 -14.81 5.93
N SER A 177 4.53 -14.90 5.87
CA SER A 177 3.62 -13.96 6.55
C SER A 177 3.68 -14.05 8.09
N ALA A 178 4.25 -15.12 8.64
CA ALA A 178 4.44 -15.31 10.08
C ALA A 178 5.63 -14.51 10.67
N ALA A 179 6.56 -14.00 9.84
CA ALA A 179 7.77 -13.34 10.30
C ALA A 179 7.56 -11.87 10.78
N TRP A 180 6.41 -11.27 10.48
CA TRP A 180 6.11 -9.86 10.80
C TRP A 180 5.61 -9.63 12.23
N ALA A 181 5.37 -10.69 13.00
CA ALA A 181 4.89 -10.62 14.38
C ALA A 181 6.02 -10.49 15.43
N SER A 182 7.13 -9.83 15.08
CA SER A 182 8.14 -9.46 16.09
C SER A 182 7.69 -8.18 16.81
N PRO A 183 7.75 -8.12 18.15
CA PRO A 183 7.20 -7.00 18.90
C PRO A 183 8.02 -5.74 18.63
N LEU A 184 7.34 -4.69 18.16
CA LEU A 184 7.85 -3.32 18.15
C LEU A 184 8.12 -2.92 19.61
N THR A 185 9.32 -3.22 20.10
CA THR A 185 9.80 -2.82 21.42
C THR A 185 10.90 -1.81 21.23
N SER A 186 10.63 -0.60 21.70
CA SER A 186 11.62 0.40 22.12
C SER A 186 11.09 1.06 23.37
#